data_AF-A0A960TER7-F1
#
_entry.id   AF-A0A960TER7-F1
#
_cell.length_a   1.000
_cell.length_b   1.000
_cell.length_c   1.000
_cell.angle_alpha   90.00
_cell.angle_beta   90.00
_cell.angle_gamma   90.00
#
_symmetry.space_group_name_H-M   'P 1'
#
loop_
_entity.id
_entity.type
_entity.pdbx_description
1 polymer ?
#
loop_
_entity_poly.entity_id
_entity_poly.type
_entity_poly.pdbx_seq_one_letter_code
_entity_poly.pdbx_strand_id
1 'polypeptide(L)'
;MRLSKDFFLGFLSCLSLFLFLNTMNCGRTLSRLGLGDQHLDLPKDFKAMVSVSLHKEANGDTIKDLTYETLDGNYRSVEYRDKPWQLEGGITWKKKD
;
A
#
# COMPACT_ATOMS: atom_id res chain seq x y z
N MET A 1 -25.62 39.73 9.78
CA MET A 1 -24.25 39.39 10.18
C MET A 1 -23.54 38.79 8.97
N ARG A 2 -22.68 39.55 8.26
CA ARG A 2 -21.91 39.03 7.10
C ARG A 2 -20.71 38.26 7.65
N LEU A 3 -20.66 36.95 7.46
CA LEU A 3 -19.43 36.19 7.69
C LEU A 3 -18.34 36.77 6.78
N SER A 4 -17.20 37.15 7.36
CA SER A 4 -16.06 37.61 6.57
C SER A 4 -15.51 36.44 5.74
N LYS A 5 -15.06 36.73 4.53
CA LYS A 5 -14.46 35.73 3.63
C LYS A 5 -13.25 35.04 4.31
N ASP A 6 -12.56 35.78 5.17
CA ASP A 6 -11.40 35.32 5.93
C ASP A 6 -11.75 34.24 6.95
N PHE A 7 -12.93 34.32 7.57
CA PHE A 7 -13.43 33.29 8.48
C PHE A 7 -13.74 31.98 7.72
N PHE A 8 -14.35 32.08 6.54
CA PHE A 8 -14.64 30.92 5.71
C PHE A 8 -13.36 30.25 5.20
N LEU A 9 -12.36 31.04 4.78
CA LEU A 9 -11.05 30.53 4.38
C LEU A 9 -10.32 29.83 5.53
N GLY A 10 -10.31 30.44 6.72
CA GLY A 10 -9.68 29.84 7.91
C GLY A 10 -10.38 28.56 8.37
N PHE A 11 -11.71 28.50 8.25
CA PHE A 11 -12.46 27.28 8.55
C PHE A 11 -12.18 26.17 7.54
N LEU A 12 -12.13 26.49 6.24
CA LEU A 12 -11.84 25.52 5.19
C LEU A 12 -10.43 24.93 5.30
N SER A 13 -9.44 25.75 5.66
CA SER A 13 -8.06 25.29 5.84
C SER A 13 -7.90 24.41 7.08
N CYS A 14 -8.59 24.72 8.18
CA CYS A 14 -8.61 23.86 9.35
C CYS A 14 -9.32 22.54 9.09
N LEU A 15 -10.43 22.57 8.35
CA LEU A 15 -11.18 21.37 7.98
C LEU A 15 -10.36 20.46 7.05
N SER A 16 -9.65 21.03 6.06
CA SER A 16 -8.80 20.23 5.17
C SER A 16 -7.63 19.59 5.89
N LEU A 17 -7.00 20.30 6.84
CA LEU A 17 -5.93 19.77 7.67
C LEU A 17 -6.43 18.65 8.60
N PHE A 18 -7.59 18.86 9.24
CA PHE A 18 -8.19 17.84 10.10
C PHE A 18 -8.57 16.58 9.32
N LEU A 19 -9.16 16.73 8.13
CA LEU A 19 -9.48 15.59 7.26
C LEU A 19 -8.20 14.87 6.79
N PHE A 20 -7.17 15.63 6.41
CA PHE A 20 -5.87 15.06 6.00
C PHE A 20 -5.23 14.23 7.12
N LEU A 21 -5.24 14.74 8.36
CA LEU A 21 -4.70 14.02 9.52
C LEU A 21 -5.50 12.73 9.83
N ASN A 22 -6.83 12.75 9.65
CA ASN A 22 -7.67 11.58 9.90
C ASN A 22 -7.58 10.52 8.80
N THR A 23 -7.29 10.88 7.54
CA THR A 23 -7.14 9.89 6.46
C THR A 23 -5.83 9.11 6.55
N MET A 24 -4.79 9.64 7.23
CA MET A 24 -3.51 8.93 7.41
C MET A 24 -3.65 7.62 8.20
N ASN A 25 -4.63 7.51 9.10
CA ASN A 25 -4.90 6.27 9.87
C ASN A 25 -5.98 5.37 9.24
N CYS A 26 -6.54 5.76 8.10
CA CYS A 26 -7.65 5.04 7.44
C CYS A 26 -7.20 4.24 6.20
N GLY A 27 -5.91 3.96 6.05
CA GLY A 27 -5.37 3.25 4.88
C GLY A 27 -6.11 1.94 4.55
N ARG A 28 -6.46 1.15 5.59
CA ARG A 28 -7.23 -0.10 5.43
C ARG A 28 -8.69 0.11 5.03
N THR A 29 -9.28 1.25 5.37
CA THR A 29 -10.66 1.60 4.97
C THR A 29 -10.69 2.07 3.53
N LEU A 30 -9.69 2.85 3.09
CA LEU A 30 -9.54 3.28 1.70
C LEU A 30 -9.25 2.09 0.78
N SER A 31 -8.43 1.14 1.25
CA SER A 31 -8.22 -0.16 0.60
C SER A 31 -9.51 -0.90 0.28
N ARG A 32 -10.44 -0.99 1.24
CA ARG A 32 -11.69 -1.72 1.05
C ARG A 32 -12.59 -1.08 -0.01
N LEU A 33 -12.36 0.19 -0.33
CA LEU A 33 -13.02 0.90 -1.41
C LEU A 33 -12.27 0.77 -2.75
N GLY A 34 -11.26 -0.11 -2.83
CA GLY A 34 -10.45 -0.35 -4.03
C GLY A 34 -9.28 0.62 -4.22
N LEU A 35 -9.01 1.51 -3.25
CA LEU A 35 -7.89 2.46 -3.31
C LEU A 35 -6.70 1.96 -2.50
N GLY A 36 -5.51 1.89 -3.10
CA GLY A 36 -4.32 1.43 -2.40
C GLY A 36 -3.95 -0.04 -2.65
N ASP A 37 -4.38 -0.58 -3.77
CA ASP A 37 -3.87 -1.87 -4.23
C ASP A 37 -2.41 -1.71 -4.66
N GLN A 38 -1.52 -2.49 -4.04
CA GLN A 38 -0.11 -2.45 -4.36
C GLN A 38 0.17 -3.38 -5.54
N HIS A 39 0.72 -2.83 -6.61
CA HIS A 39 1.14 -3.62 -7.75
C HIS A 39 2.59 -4.06 -7.57
N LEU A 40 2.81 -5.36 -7.47
CA LEU A 40 4.13 -5.96 -7.36
C LEU A 40 4.43 -6.78 -8.61
N ASP A 41 5.58 -6.50 -9.23
CA ASP A 41 6.04 -7.25 -10.39
C ASP A 41 6.60 -8.59 -9.96
N LEU A 42 6.09 -9.67 -10.56
CA LEU A 42 6.62 -11.00 -10.40
C LEU A 42 8.01 -11.11 -11.06
N PRO A 43 8.93 -11.92 -10.51
CA PRO A 43 10.21 -12.21 -11.15
C PRO A 43 10.03 -12.75 -12.58
N LYS A 44 11.00 -12.47 -13.47
CA LYS A 44 10.93 -12.90 -14.87
C LYS A 44 10.90 -14.43 -15.03
N ASP A 45 11.52 -15.13 -14.10
CA ASP A 45 11.58 -16.60 -14.06
C ASP A 45 10.42 -17.21 -13.28
N PHE A 46 9.40 -16.44 -12.90
CA PHE A 46 8.27 -16.93 -12.13
C PHE A 46 7.41 -17.93 -12.93
N LYS A 47 7.19 -19.11 -12.34
CA LYS A 47 6.29 -20.15 -12.86
C LYS A 47 5.03 -20.27 -12.03
N ALA A 48 5.17 -20.56 -10.73
CA ALA A 48 4.05 -20.77 -9.83
C ALA A 48 4.32 -20.20 -8.43
N MET A 49 3.29 -19.63 -7.82
CA MET A 49 3.35 -19.16 -6.43
C MET A 49 3.29 -20.34 -5.49
N VAL A 50 4.21 -20.39 -4.52
CA VAL A 50 4.26 -21.44 -3.49
C VAL A 50 3.73 -20.91 -2.17
N SER A 51 4.22 -19.74 -1.74
CA SER A 51 3.73 -19.09 -0.53
C SER A 51 3.94 -17.57 -0.57
N VAL A 52 3.16 -16.88 0.25
CA VAL A 52 3.34 -15.47 0.56
C VAL A 52 3.29 -15.31 2.08
N SER A 53 4.34 -14.74 2.67
CA SER A 53 4.34 -14.31 4.07
C SER A 53 4.36 -12.80 4.17
N LEU A 54 3.64 -12.27 5.16
CA LEU A 54 3.65 -10.85 5.49
C LEU A 54 4.04 -10.69 6.94
N HIS A 55 5.01 -9.83 7.21
CA HIS A 55 5.44 -9.51 8.58
C HIS A 55 5.76 -8.03 8.70
N LYS A 56 5.62 -7.48 9.91
CA LYS A 56 6.00 -6.09 10.21
C LYS A 56 7.34 -6.08 10.92
N GLU A 57 8.26 -5.27 10.42
CA GLU A 57 9.53 -4.99 11.09
C GLU A 57 9.34 -3.98 12.22
N ALA A 58 10.33 -3.89 13.12
CA ALA A 58 10.28 -3.02 14.29
C ALA A 58 10.18 -1.52 13.95
N ASN A 59 10.61 -1.14 12.74
CA ASN A 59 10.49 0.22 12.21
C ASN A 59 9.09 0.55 11.66
N GLY A 60 8.16 -0.42 11.66
CA GLY A 60 6.80 -0.28 11.15
C GLY A 60 6.61 -0.67 9.69
N ASP A 61 7.68 -1.02 8.97
CA ASP A 61 7.61 -1.45 7.57
C ASP A 61 6.95 -2.83 7.48
N THR A 62 6.07 -2.99 6.48
CA THR A 62 5.51 -4.30 6.14
C THR A 62 6.38 -4.93 5.05
N ILE A 63 6.92 -6.11 5.35
CA ILE A 63 7.71 -6.95 4.45
C ILE A 63 6.83 -8.05 3.91
N LYS A 64 6.98 -8.33 2.61
CA LYS A 64 6.27 -9.39 1.90
C LYS A 64 7.27 -10.33 1.27
N ASP A 65 7.31 -11.58 1.71
CA ASP A 65 8.15 -12.59 1.09
C ASP A 65 7.29 -13.45 0.17
N LEU A 66 7.68 -13.52 -1.10
CA LEU A 66 7.10 -14.41 -2.09
C LEU A 66 8.04 -15.57 -2.32
N THR A 67 7.62 -16.78 -1.97
CA THR A 67 8.28 -18.01 -2.42
C THR A 67 7.57 -18.55 -3.65
N TYR A 68 8.35 -18.89 -4.67
CA TYR A 68 7.84 -19.30 -5.96
C TYR A 68 8.70 -20.39 -6.60
N GLU A 69 8.06 -21.19 -7.45
CA GLU A 69 8.73 -22.11 -8.37
C GLU A 69 9.17 -21.32 -9.60
N THR A 70 10.39 -21.54 -10.05
CA THR A 70 10.97 -20.93 -11.24
C THR A 70 10.69 -21.76 -12.51
N LEU A 71 10.89 -21.17 -13.70
CA LEU A 71 10.70 -21.86 -14.99
C LEU A 71 11.64 -23.07 -15.18
N ASP A 72 12.81 -23.08 -14.53
CA ASP A 72 13.77 -24.19 -14.53
C ASP A 72 13.51 -25.22 -13.41
N GLY A 73 12.41 -25.09 -12.65
CA GLY A 73 12.00 -26.06 -11.63
C GLY A 73 12.70 -25.90 -10.27
N ASN A 74 13.42 -24.81 -10.06
CA ASN A 74 13.99 -24.44 -8.77
C ASN A 74 12.96 -23.68 -7.91
N TYR A 75 13.26 -23.52 -6.62
CA TYR A 75 12.46 -22.72 -5.69
C TYR A 75 13.26 -21.51 -5.24
N ARG A 76 12.64 -20.33 -5.30
CA ARG A 76 13.25 -19.06 -4.91
C ARG A 76 12.32 -18.23 -4.04
N SER A 77 12.91 -17.34 -3.24
CA SER A 77 12.18 -16.36 -2.44
C SER A 77 12.64 -14.96 -2.81
N VAL A 78 11.70 -14.03 -2.92
CA VAL A 78 11.98 -12.61 -3.14
C VAL A 78 11.21 -11.78 -2.12
N GLU A 79 11.88 -10.74 -1.61
CA GLU A 79 11.34 -9.83 -0.61
C GLU A 79 10.87 -8.53 -1.26
N TYR A 80 9.66 -8.09 -0.92
CA TYR A 80 9.11 -6.79 -1.31
C TYR A 80 8.86 -5.95 -0.05
N ARG A 81 9.46 -4.75 -0.02
CA ARG A 81 9.28 -3.78 1.06
C ARG A 81 8.26 -2.72 0.67
N ASP A 82 7.38 -2.40 1.61
CA ASP A 82 6.47 -1.27 1.44
C ASP A 82 7.19 0.06 1.50
N LYS A 83 6.71 1.00 0.68
CA LYS A 83 7.13 2.39 0.81
C LYS A 83 6.28 3.05 1.90
N PRO A 84 6.85 3.98 2.70
CA PRO A 84 6.16 4.62 3.82
C PRO A 84 4.82 5.31 3.51
N TRP A 85 4.55 5.59 2.23
CA TRP A 85 3.36 6.31 1.76
C TRP A 85 2.35 5.43 1.00
N GLN A 86 2.55 4.11 0.96
CA GLN A 86 1.63 3.22 0.27
C GLN A 86 0.48 2.82 1.20
N LEU A 87 -0.74 3.00 0.69
CA LEU A 87 -1.94 2.53 1.37
C LEU A 87 -1.91 1.01 1.44
N GLU A 88 -2.07 0.44 2.64
CA GLU A 88 -2.06 -1.00 2.85
C GLU A 88 -3.47 -1.56 2.60
N GLY A 89 -3.58 -2.54 1.69
CA GLY A 89 -4.92 -2.97 1.32
C GLY A 89 -5.11 -4.26 0.56
N GLY A 90 -4.43 -4.35 -0.57
CA GLY A 90 -4.42 -5.54 -1.40
C GLY A 90 -3.15 -5.56 -2.23
N ILE A 91 -2.84 -6.73 -2.77
CA ILE A 91 -1.62 -6.96 -3.54
C ILE A 91 -2.06 -7.57 -4.87
N THR A 92 -1.77 -6.85 -5.95
CA THR A 92 -1.94 -7.36 -7.30
C THR A 92 -0.57 -7.74 -7.85
N TRP A 93 -0.39 -9.03 -8.11
CA TRP A 93 0.81 -9.59 -8.71
C TRP A 93 0.75 -9.45 -10.24
N LYS A 94 1.71 -8.74 -10.83
CA LYS A 94 1.79 -8.55 -12.28
C LYS A 94 2.89 -9.40 -12.86
N LYS A 95 2.55 -10.23 -13.83
CA LYS A 95 3.58 -10.91 -14.63
C LYS A 95 4.25 -9.84 -15.49
N LYS A 96 5.59 -9.83 -15.50
CA LYS A 96 6.34 -8.92 -16.35
C LYS A 96 6.34 -9.50 -17.77
N ASP A 97 5.62 -8.84 -18.66
CA ASP A 97 5.61 -9.15 -20.11
C ASP A 97 7.00 -8.94 -20.73
#